data_AF-A0A7S2F090-F1
#
_entry.id   AF-A0A7S2F090-F1
#
_cell.length_a   1.000
_cell.length_b   1.000
_cell.length_c   1.000
_cell.angle_alpha   90.00
_cell.angle_beta   90.00
_cell.angle_gamma   90.00
#
_symmetry.space_group_name_H-M   'P 1'
#
loop_
_entity.id
_entity.type
_entity.pdbx_description
1 polymer ?
#
loop_
_entity_poly.entity_id
_entity_poly.type
_entity_poly.pdbx_seq_one_letter_code
_entity_poly.pdbx_strand_id
1 'polypeptide(L)'
;DVKKAVADADVMVWVLPHQFVPRTVQSMGEVKPGAMSVSLIKGGLELEGGKLGLCSDVLRKLLKHNVSVLMGANVANEVAQGQFCEATLGTEAPPQDQATLVKLFNCSSFRVRAVDDIAGVELCGALKNVVALGAGFCDGLDYGGNTKAAVIRIGLEEMTGFIRHFHPGVKDNTFLESCG
;
A
#
# COMPACT_ATOMS: atom_id res chain seq x y z
N ASP A 1 9.53 -12.59 -19.70
CA ASP A 1 10.86 -12.46 -19.09
C ASP A 1 10.90 -11.12 -18.36
N VAL A 2 11.23 -11.12 -17.06
CA VAL A 2 11.27 -9.90 -16.23
C VAL A 2 12.25 -8.89 -16.80
N LYS A 3 13.41 -9.33 -17.31
CA LYS A 3 14.42 -8.41 -17.90
C LYS A 3 13.86 -7.61 -19.06
N LYS A 4 13.13 -8.28 -19.96
CA LYS A 4 12.48 -7.62 -21.10
C LYS A 4 11.36 -6.68 -20.67
N ALA A 5 10.65 -7.01 -19.59
CA ALA A 5 9.56 -6.19 -19.09
C ALA A 5 10.03 -4.86 -18.48
N VAL A 6 11.25 -4.83 -17.90
CA VAL A 6 11.75 -3.64 -17.19
C VAL A 6 12.70 -2.78 -18.01
N ALA A 7 13.27 -3.30 -19.11
CA ALA A 7 14.34 -2.64 -19.87
C ALA A 7 13.99 -1.20 -20.30
N ASP A 8 12.76 -0.99 -20.78
CA ASP A 8 12.30 0.31 -21.29
C ASP A 8 11.17 0.93 -20.43
N ALA A 9 10.91 0.38 -19.24
CA ALA A 9 9.79 0.81 -18.41
C ALA A 9 10.05 2.16 -17.73
N ASP A 10 9.17 3.14 -17.96
CA ASP A 10 9.16 4.41 -17.23
C ASP A 10 8.55 4.28 -15.82
N VAL A 11 7.59 3.36 -15.67
CA VAL A 11 6.90 3.09 -14.40
C VAL A 11 6.82 1.59 -14.18
N MET A 12 7.30 1.14 -13.01
CA MET A 12 7.23 -0.25 -12.56
C MET A 12 6.17 -0.38 -11.47
N VAL A 13 5.20 -1.26 -11.70
CA VAL A 13 4.13 -1.55 -10.74
C VAL A 13 4.42 -2.89 -10.07
N TRP A 14 4.68 -2.85 -8.77
CA TRP A 14 5.02 -4.01 -7.96
C TRP A 14 3.76 -4.60 -7.34
N VAL A 15 3.33 -5.75 -7.86
CA VAL A 15 2.10 -6.45 -7.44
C VAL A 15 2.37 -7.96 -7.30
N LEU A 16 3.33 -8.29 -6.44
CA LEU A 16 3.78 -9.66 -6.20
C LEU A 16 3.60 -9.99 -4.71
N PRO A 17 3.44 -11.27 -4.34
CA PRO A 17 3.63 -11.66 -2.94
C PRO A 17 5.01 -11.20 -2.44
N HIS A 18 5.04 -10.56 -1.28
CA HIS A 18 6.23 -9.87 -0.75
C HIS A 18 7.49 -10.75 -0.72
N GLN A 19 7.34 -12.04 -0.43
CA GLN A 19 8.43 -13.01 -0.38
C GLN A 19 9.20 -13.17 -1.71
N PHE A 20 8.59 -12.80 -2.84
CA PHE A 20 9.22 -12.89 -4.16
C PHE A 20 9.92 -11.60 -4.60
N VAL A 21 9.78 -10.50 -3.85
CA VAL A 21 10.38 -9.21 -4.19
C VAL A 21 11.89 -9.31 -4.35
N PRO A 22 12.68 -9.85 -3.37
CA PRO A 22 14.13 -9.86 -3.50
C PRO A 22 14.61 -10.65 -4.73
N ARG A 23 14.00 -11.82 -4.97
CA ARG A 23 14.34 -12.67 -6.12
C ARG A 23 13.99 -12.00 -7.45
N THR A 24 12.85 -11.30 -7.52
CA THR A 24 12.42 -10.60 -8.73
C THR A 24 13.39 -9.47 -9.06
N VAL A 25 13.77 -8.65 -8.08
CA VAL A 25 14.73 -7.55 -8.27
C VAL A 25 16.10 -8.09 -8.74
N GLN A 26 16.59 -9.17 -8.15
CA GLN A 26 17.85 -9.79 -8.60
C GLN A 26 17.79 -10.28 -10.05
N SER A 27 16.60 -10.67 -10.54
CA SER A 27 16.43 -11.19 -11.89
C SER A 27 16.24 -10.10 -12.96
N MET A 28 15.88 -8.87 -12.57
CA MET A 28 15.36 -7.85 -13.51
C MET A 28 16.43 -7.11 -14.32
N GLY A 29 17.72 -7.25 -14.00
CA GLY A 29 18.78 -6.49 -14.68
C GLY A 29 18.75 -5.00 -14.32
N GLU A 30 19.40 -4.17 -15.12
CA GLU A 30 19.38 -2.71 -14.91
C GLU A 30 18.03 -2.12 -15.32
N VAL A 31 17.58 -1.13 -14.54
CA VAL A 31 16.36 -0.36 -14.82
C VAL A 31 16.72 0.94 -15.52
N LYS A 32 15.80 1.43 -16.34
CA LYS A 32 15.94 2.73 -17.02
C LYS A 32 16.21 3.85 -15.98
N PRO A 33 17.22 4.72 -16.20
CA PRO A 33 17.44 5.88 -15.35
C PRO A 33 16.19 6.77 -15.29
N GLY A 34 15.78 7.16 -14.09
CA GLY A 34 14.56 7.94 -13.87
C GLY A 34 13.26 7.13 -13.88
N ALA A 35 13.31 5.81 -14.00
CA ALA A 35 12.12 4.98 -13.83
C ALA A 35 11.53 5.16 -12.42
N MET A 36 10.21 5.21 -12.35
CA MET A 36 9.46 5.29 -11.10
C MET A 36 9.01 3.89 -10.66
N SER A 37 8.93 3.66 -9.36
CA SER A 37 8.37 2.43 -8.77
C SER A 37 7.15 2.73 -7.93
N VAL A 38 6.10 1.92 -8.08
CA VAL A 38 4.91 1.95 -7.21
C VAL A 38 4.59 0.56 -6.70
N SER A 39 4.53 0.39 -5.39
CA SER A 39 4.17 -0.86 -4.72
C SER A 39 2.69 -0.91 -4.37
N LEU A 40 2.03 -1.99 -4.80
CA LEU A 40 0.66 -2.36 -4.43
C LEU A 40 0.68 -3.58 -3.48
N ILE A 41 1.85 -3.95 -2.98
CA ILE A 41 2.06 -5.13 -2.14
C ILE A 41 1.53 -4.84 -0.74
N LYS A 42 0.57 -5.64 -0.29
CA LYS A 42 -0.01 -5.55 1.07
C LYS A 42 0.68 -6.56 1.99
N GLY A 43 1.13 -6.10 3.15
CA GLY A 43 1.89 -6.93 4.10
C GLY A 43 3.39 -6.89 3.85
N GLY A 44 4.10 -7.98 4.18
CA GLY A 44 5.56 -7.99 4.11
C GLY A 44 6.21 -7.12 5.17
N LEU A 45 5.61 -7.11 6.37
CA LEU A 45 6.14 -6.41 7.53
C LEU A 45 7.21 -7.28 8.19
N GLU A 46 8.43 -6.76 8.29
CA GLU A 46 9.55 -7.46 8.92
C GLU A 46 9.93 -6.74 10.21
N LEU A 47 10.02 -7.48 11.32
CA LEU A 47 10.50 -6.94 12.59
C LEU A 47 11.98 -7.27 12.75
N GLU A 48 12.84 -6.28 12.50
CA GLU A 48 14.29 -6.40 12.70
C GLU A 48 14.78 -5.33 13.68
N GLY A 49 15.45 -5.77 14.76
CA GLY A 49 16.05 -4.85 15.74
C GLY A 49 15.04 -3.91 16.43
N GLY A 50 13.78 -4.33 16.58
CA GLY A 50 12.71 -3.51 17.16
C GLY A 50 12.10 -2.47 16.21
N LYS A 51 12.51 -2.46 14.93
CA LYS A 51 11.90 -1.63 13.89
C LYS A 51 11.03 -2.48 12.99
N LEU A 52 9.91 -1.89 12.56
CA LEU A 52 9.01 -2.49 11.59
C LEU A 52 9.39 -2.02 10.19
N GLY A 53 10.03 -2.89 9.42
CA GLY A 53 10.38 -2.66 8.03
C GLY A 53 9.19 -2.83 7.10
N LEU A 54 9.13 -1.97 6.07
CA LEU A 54 8.07 -1.97 5.06
C LEU A 54 8.55 -2.65 3.76
N CYS A 55 7.61 -3.16 2.96
CA CYS A 55 7.94 -3.73 1.66
C CYS A 55 8.49 -2.65 0.71
N SER A 56 7.99 -1.41 0.80
CA SER A 56 8.55 -0.28 0.06
C SER A 56 10.00 0.05 0.46
N ASP A 57 10.40 -0.16 1.72
CA ASP A 57 11.79 0.02 2.18
C ASP A 57 12.71 -1.03 1.57
N VAL A 58 12.25 -2.29 1.51
CA VAL A 58 12.98 -3.38 0.85
C VAL A 58 13.19 -3.06 -0.63
N LEU A 59 12.15 -2.63 -1.34
CA LEU A 59 12.24 -2.21 -2.73
C LEU A 59 13.20 -1.02 -2.91
N ARG A 60 13.07 0.02 -2.06
CA ARG A 60 13.92 1.22 -2.10
C ARG A 60 15.39 0.85 -1.93
N LYS A 61 15.70 -0.04 -0.98
CA LYS A 61 17.06 -0.53 -0.72
C LYS A 61 17.64 -1.32 -1.91
N LEU A 62 16.84 -2.19 -2.53
CA LEU A 62 17.29 -3.03 -3.63
C LEU A 62 17.42 -2.26 -4.95
N LEU A 63 16.46 -1.37 -5.26
CA LEU A 63 16.40 -0.62 -6.51
C LEU A 63 17.21 0.68 -6.48
N LYS A 64 17.54 1.19 -5.28
CA LYS A 64 18.29 2.46 -5.07
C LYS A 64 17.61 3.70 -5.68
N HIS A 65 16.27 3.71 -5.71
CA HIS A 65 15.47 4.88 -6.10
C HIS A 65 14.16 4.95 -5.29
N ASN A 66 13.43 6.05 -5.39
CA ASN A 66 12.18 6.24 -4.66
C ASN A 66 11.11 5.25 -5.09
N VAL A 67 10.37 4.74 -4.11
CA VAL A 67 9.25 3.80 -4.29
C VAL A 67 8.03 4.44 -3.64
N SER A 68 7.00 4.67 -4.45
CA SER A 68 5.68 5.07 -3.96
C SER A 68 4.86 3.84 -3.59
N VAL A 69 3.78 4.03 -2.84
CA VAL A 69 2.85 2.95 -2.47
C VAL A 69 1.44 3.32 -2.87
N LEU A 70 0.65 2.36 -3.34
CA LEU A 70 -0.77 2.56 -3.65
C LEU A 70 -1.59 1.56 -2.84
N MET A 71 -2.31 2.07 -1.85
CA MET A 71 -3.19 1.27 -1.00
C MET A 71 -4.63 1.75 -1.09
N GLY A 72 -5.57 0.89 -0.69
CA GLY A 72 -6.98 1.23 -0.66
C GLY A 72 -7.90 0.03 -0.51
N ALA A 73 -9.19 0.35 -0.35
CA ALA A 73 -10.30 -0.57 -0.19
C ALA A 73 -10.71 -1.20 -1.54
N ASN A 74 -9.76 -1.87 -2.18
CA ASN A 74 -9.90 -2.29 -3.57
C ASN A 74 -9.98 -3.82 -3.65
N VAL A 75 -11.15 -4.35 -4.00
CA VAL A 75 -11.34 -5.76 -4.37
C VAL A 75 -11.05 -5.89 -5.86
N ALA A 76 -10.02 -6.65 -6.23
CA ALA A 76 -9.50 -6.69 -7.61
C ALA A 76 -10.58 -6.96 -8.68
N ASN A 77 -11.52 -7.86 -8.39
CA ASN A 77 -12.61 -8.20 -9.31
C ASN A 77 -13.58 -7.02 -9.52
N GLU A 78 -13.86 -6.24 -8.48
CA GLU A 78 -14.75 -5.07 -8.55
C GLU A 78 -14.08 -3.94 -9.34
N VAL A 79 -12.78 -3.71 -9.11
CA VAL A 79 -11.99 -2.76 -9.91
C VAL A 79 -11.99 -3.17 -11.39
N ALA A 80 -11.78 -4.44 -11.70
CA ALA A 80 -11.78 -4.96 -13.07
C ALA A 80 -13.16 -4.84 -13.76
N GLN A 81 -14.25 -4.86 -12.98
CA GLN A 81 -15.61 -4.64 -13.45
C GLN A 81 -15.98 -3.15 -13.59
N GLY A 82 -15.04 -2.24 -13.31
CA GLY A 82 -15.27 -0.80 -13.37
C GLY A 82 -16.21 -0.29 -12.27
N GLN A 83 -16.35 -1.03 -11.16
CA GLN A 83 -17.05 -0.53 -9.99
C GLN A 83 -16.25 0.60 -9.34
N PHE A 84 -16.97 1.59 -8.81
CA PHE A 84 -16.35 2.75 -8.19
C PHE A 84 -15.54 2.34 -6.96
N CYS A 85 -14.28 2.78 -6.90
CA CYS A 85 -13.42 2.64 -5.73
C CYS A 85 -12.41 3.79 -5.65
N GLU A 86 -11.81 3.94 -4.47
CA GLU A 86 -10.83 4.99 -4.16
C GLU A 86 -9.56 4.38 -3.59
N ALA A 87 -8.42 5.00 -3.91
CA ALA A 87 -7.12 4.60 -3.40
C ALA A 87 -6.26 5.80 -3.03
N THR A 88 -5.30 5.55 -2.14
CA THR A 88 -4.33 6.53 -1.70
C THR A 88 -2.94 6.16 -2.18
N LEU A 89 -2.30 7.10 -2.87
CA LEU A 89 -0.90 7.03 -3.29
C LEU A 89 -0.02 7.71 -2.22
N GLY A 90 0.70 6.92 -1.44
CA GLY A 90 1.76 7.41 -0.56
C GLY A 90 3.04 7.65 -1.38
N THR A 91 3.55 8.87 -1.41
CA THR A 91 4.77 9.19 -2.17
C THR A 91 5.55 10.36 -1.60
N GLU A 92 6.87 10.27 -1.69
CA GLU A 92 7.82 11.38 -1.41
C GLU A 92 8.51 11.84 -2.71
N ALA A 93 8.02 11.41 -3.86
CA ALA A 93 8.57 11.79 -5.16
C ALA A 93 8.34 13.28 -5.45
N PRO A 94 9.15 13.90 -6.33
CA PRO A 94 8.91 15.27 -6.76
C PRO A 94 7.49 15.48 -7.28
N PRO A 95 6.92 16.70 -7.19
CA PRO A 95 5.53 16.96 -7.58
C PRO A 95 5.18 16.52 -9.02
N GLN A 96 6.14 16.56 -9.94
CA GLN A 96 5.96 16.10 -11.32
C GLN A 96 5.76 14.58 -11.42
N ASP A 97 6.53 13.81 -10.66
CA ASP A 97 6.43 12.35 -10.63
C ASP A 97 5.14 11.92 -9.92
N GLN A 98 4.84 12.57 -8.79
CA GLN A 98 3.56 12.39 -8.09
C GLN A 98 2.36 12.65 -9.01
N ALA A 99 2.36 13.77 -9.74
CA ALA A 99 1.28 14.09 -10.69
C ALA A 99 1.18 13.05 -11.81
N THR A 100 2.32 12.55 -12.30
CA THR A 100 2.38 11.49 -13.30
C THR A 100 1.76 10.20 -12.77
N LEU A 101 2.12 9.77 -11.56
CA LEU A 101 1.59 8.56 -10.94
C LEU A 101 0.10 8.67 -10.63
N VAL A 102 -0.36 9.81 -10.08
CA VAL A 102 -1.79 10.04 -9.85
C VAL A 102 -2.55 9.96 -11.18
N LYS A 103 -2.06 10.62 -12.24
CA LYS A 103 -2.69 10.57 -13.56
C LYS A 103 -2.70 9.16 -14.16
N LEU A 104 -1.66 8.36 -13.92
CA LEU A 104 -1.54 7.00 -14.43
C LEU A 104 -2.61 6.08 -13.85
N PHE A 105 -2.86 6.15 -12.54
CA PHE A 105 -3.82 5.28 -11.88
C PHE A 105 -5.25 5.84 -11.87
N ASN A 106 -5.43 7.15 -11.89
CA ASN A 106 -6.77 7.76 -11.78
C ASN A 106 -7.60 7.55 -13.06
N CYS A 107 -8.79 6.98 -12.92
CA CYS A 107 -9.77 6.83 -13.99
C CYS A 107 -11.21 7.11 -13.50
N SER A 108 -12.22 6.99 -14.38
CA SER A 108 -13.60 7.35 -14.04
C SER A 108 -14.18 6.54 -12.87
N SER A 109 -13.81 5.26 -12.75
CA SER A 109 -14.22 4.36 -11.68
C SER A 109 -13.17 4.14 -10.60
N PHE A 110 -11.96 4.68 -10.74
CA PHE A 110 -10.88 4.52 -9.76
C PHE A 110 -10.24 5.85 -9.42
N ARG A 111 -10.62 6.44 -8.27
CA ARG A 111 -10.10 7.74 -7.85
C ARG A 111 -8.86 7.61 -6.99
N VAL A 112 -7.80 8.33 -7.35
CA VAL A 112 -6.54 8.30 -6.61
C VAL A 112 -6.22 9.66 -6.01
N ARG A 113 -5.96 9.70 -4.70
CA ARG A 113 -5.42 10.86 -4.00
C ARG A 113 -4.00 10.58 -3.56
N ALA A 114 -3.10 11.56 -3.69
CA ALA A 114 -1.74 11.44 -3.20
C ALA A 114 -1.58 12.07 -1.82
N VAL A 115 -0.75 11.45 -0.99
CA VAL A 115 -0.31 11.94 0.32
C VAL A 115 1.19 11.70 0.49
N ASP A 116 1.83 12.54 1.29
CA ASP A 116 3.24 12.49 1.62
C ASP A 116 3.47 11.71 2.93
N ASP A 117 2.93 10.48 2.98
CA ASP A 117 3.04 9.56 4.12
C ASP A 117 3.03 8.10 3.63
N ILE A 118 4.20 7.64 3.17
CA ILE A 118 4.36 6.27 2.64
C ILE A 118 4.07 5.23 3.73
N ALA A 119 4.63 5.43 4.93
CA ALA A 119 4.52 4.48 6.04
C ALA A 119 3.08 4.34 6.51
N GLY A 120 2.36 5.44 6.71
CA GLY A 120 0.96 5.42 7.10
C GLY A 120 0.09 4.69 6.08
N VAL A 121 0.26 5.01 4.80
CA VAL A 121 -0.51 4.39 3.71
C VAL A 121 -0.25 2.88 3.63
N GLU A 122 1.02 2.46 3.62
CA GLU A 122 1.39 1.04 3.51
C GLU A 122 0.96 0.21 4.71
N LEU A 123 1.10 0.75 5.92
CA LEU A 123 0.72 0.05 7.15
C LEU A 123 -0.78 -0.07 7.33
N CYS A 124 -1.56 0.96 6.94
CA CYS A 124 -3.02 0.83 6.91
C CYS A 124 -3.43 -0.32 5.99
N GLY A 125 -2.81 -0.39 4.80
CA GLY A 125 -3.01 -1.46 3.83
C GLY A 125 -2.70 -2.86 4.37
N ALA A 126 -1.68 -2.98 5.23
CA ALA A 126 -1.27 -4.24 5.84
C ALA A 126 -2.16 -4.66 7.02
N LEU A 127 -2.51 -3.73 7.92
CA LEU A 127 -3.20 -4.05 9.17
C LEU A 127 -4.71 -4.21 9.01
N LYS A 128 -5.33 -3.60 8.00
CA LYS A 128 -6.79 -3.67 7.77
C LYS A 128 -7.33 -5.11 7.73
N ASN A 129 -6.51 -6.06 7.26
CA ASN A 129 -6.91 -7.47 7.14
C ASN A 129 -7.09 -8.12 8.51
N VAL A 130 -6.35 -7.68 9.53
CA VAL A 130 -6.51 -8.15 10.92
C VAL A 130 -7.86 -7.70 11.46
N VAL A 131 -8.21 -6.42 11.26
CA VAL A 131 -9.51 -5.86 11.66
C VAL A 131 -10.66 -6.51 10.87
N ALA A 132 -10.46 -6.74 9.58
CA ALA A 132 -11.46 -7.41 8.72
C ALA A 132 -11.76 -8.84 9.18
N LEU A 133 -10.77 -9.58 9.68
CA LEU A 133 -10.98 -10.90 10.28
C LEU A 133 -11.84 -10.79 11.55
N GLY A 134 -11.56 -9.83 12.43
CA GLY A 134 -12.38 -9.56 13.62
C GLY A 134 -13.83 -9.20 13.27
N ALA A 135 -14.03 -8.37 12.24
CA ALA A 135 -15.35 -8.04 11.73
C ALA A 135 -16.06 -9.28 11.13
N GLY A 136 -15.32 -10.15 10.44
CA GLY A 136 -15.84 -11.42 9.91
C GLY A 136 -16.22 -12.43 11.00
N PHE A 137 -15.53 -12.44 12.14
CA PHE A 137 -15.96 -13.22 13.30
C PHE A 137 -17.28 -12.73 13.88
N CYS A 138 -17.54 -11.41 13.85
CA CYS A 138 -18.85 -10.88 14.24
C CYS A 138 -19.96 -11.41 13.31
N ASP A 139 -19.70 -11.43 12.00
CA ASP A 139 -20.65 -12.00 11.02
C ASP A 139 -20.86 -13.51 11.27
N GLY A 140 -19.78 -14.26 11.52
CA GLY A 140 -19.85 -15.70 11.76
C GLY A 140 -20.50 -16.11 13.10
N LEU A 141 -20.52 -15.21 14.09
CA LEU A 141 -21.18 -15.39 15.39
C LEU A 141 -22.59 -14.79 15.45
N ASP A 142 -23.11 -14.31 14.31
CA ASP A 142 -24.43 -13.67 14.20
C ASP A 142 -24.60 -12.45 15.12
N TYR A 143 -23.51 -11.70 15.33
CA TYR A 143 -23.56 -10.44 16.06
C TYR A 143 -24.12 -9.32 15.18
N GLY A 144 -24.95 -8.45 15.79
CA GLY A 144 -25.56 -7.32 15.10
C GLY A 144 -24.57 -6.24 14.65
N GLY A 145 -25.03 -5.35 13.76
CA GLY A 145 -24.22 -4.30 13.15
C GLY A 145 -23.52 -3.36 14.15
N ASN A 146 -24.10 -3.13 15.33
CA ASN A 146 -23.48 -2.31 16.39
C ASN A 146 -22.19 -2.94 16.93
N THR A 147 -22.18 -4.26 17.17
CA THR A 147 -20.99 -4.98 17.64
C THR A 147 -19.90 -4.95 16.58
N LYS A 148 -20.26 -5.19 15.31
CA LYS A 148 -19.33 -5.10 14.18
C LYS A 148 -18.72 -3.71 14.04
N ALA A 149 -19.54 -2.66 14.14
CA ALA A 149 -19.07 -1.27 14.11
C ALA A 149 -18.13 -0.95 15.27
N ALA A 150 -18.42 -1.46 16.49
CA ALA A 150 -17.54 -1.30 17.63
C ALA A 150 -16.18 -1.98 17.42
N VAL A 151 -16.16 -3.19 16.85
CA VAL A 151 -14.92 -3.92 16.51
C VAL A 151 -14.11 -3.17 15.46
N ILE A 152 -14.74 -2.64 14.41
CA ILE A 152 -14.05 -1.84 13.39
C ILE A 152 -13.44 -0.57 14.00
N ARG A 153 -14.20 0.14 14.85
CA ARG A 153 -13.72 1.36 15.54
C ARG A 153 -12.52 1.07 16.44
N ILE A 154 -12.60 0.01 17.26
CA ILE A 154 -11.48 -0.41 18.13
C ILE A 154 -10.27 -0.81 17.28
N GLY A 155 -10.49 -1.57 16.21
CA GLY A 155 -9.44 -1.97 15.28
C GLY A 155 -8.72 -0.77 14.65
N LEU A 156 -9.45 0.28 14.27
CA LEU A 156 -8.85 1.53 13.78
C LEU A 156 -8.00 2.24 14.84
N GLU A 157 -8.45 2.26 16.10
CA GLU A 157 -7.67 2.83 17.22
C GLU A 157 -6.38 2.03 17.49
N GLU A 158 -6.47 0.70 17.47
CA GLU A 158 -5.31 -0.18 17.62
C GLU A 158 -4.33 -0.03 16.44
N MET A 159 -4.82 0.04 15.21
CA MET A 159 -4.02 0.32 14.02
C MET A 159 -3.27 1.65 14.16
N THR A 160 -3.98 2.71 14.56
CA THR A 160 -3.39 4.04 14.76
C THR A 160 -2.31 4.01 15.83
N GLY A 161 -2.59 3.35 16.97
CA GLY A 161 -1.63 3.20 18.07
C GLY A 161 -0.39 2.41 17.66
N PHE A 162 -0.57 1.29 16.95
CA PHE A 162 0.51 0.45 16.44
C PHE A 162 1.39 1.21 15.45
N ILE A 163 0.79 1.92 14.49
CA ILE A 163 1.52 2.67 13.47
C ILE A 163 2.32 3.80 14.12
N ARG A 164 1.75 4.57 15.04
CA ARG A 164 2.48 5.62 15.77
C ARG A 164 3.63 5.08 16.60
N HIS A 165 3.49 3.88 17.17
CA HIS A 165 4.56 3.26 17.95
C HIS A 165 5.80 2.94 17.10
N PHE A 166 5.60 2.36 15.91
CA PHE A 166 6.71 1.96 15.03
C PHE A 166 7.18 3.08 14.08
N HIS A 167 6.28 4.00 13.72
CA HIS A 167 6.49 5.09 12.78
C HIS A 167 5.90 6.40 13.34
N PRO A 168 6.58 7.06 14.29
CA PRO A 168 6.07 8.25 14.98
C PRO A 168 5.91 9.49 14.07
N GLY A 169 6.44 9.46 12.85
CA GLY A 169 6.31 10.53 11.86
C GLY A 169 5.04 10.45 10.99
N VAL A 170 4.19 9.44 11.20
CA VAL A 170 2.93 9.26 10.47
C VAL A 170 1.97 10.44 10.68
N LYS A 171 1.15 10.76 9.69
CA LYS A 171 0.19 11.87 9.75
C LYS A 171 -1.21 11.35 10.09
N ASP A 172 -1.86 12.01 11.03
CA ASP A 172 -3.20 11.60 11.48
C ASP A 172 -4.26 11.64 10.37
N ASN A 173 -4.12 12.58 9.44
CA ASN A 173 -5.03 12.69 8.30
C ASN A 173 -4.94 11.45 7.39
N THR A 174 -3.81 10.73 7.37
CA THR A 174 -3.65 9.52 6.56
C THR A 174 -4.65 8.44 6.95
N PHE A 175 -5.01 8.30 8.23
CA PHE A 175 -5.99 7.31 8.70
C PHE A 175 -7.43 7.59 8.23
N LEU A 176 -7.69 8.79 7.70
CA LEU A 176 -8.98 9.19 7.13
C LEU A 176 -9.01 9.07 5.61
N GLU A 177 -7.88 8.71 4.99
CA GLU A 177 -7.77 8.49 3.55
C GLU A 177 -8.15 7.05 3.17
N SER A 178 -8.41 6.79 1.88
CA SER A 178 -8.68 5.44 1.38
C SER A 178 -7.40 4.61 1.25
N CYS A 179 -6.69 4.41 2.36
CA CYS A 179 -5.45 3.61 2.41
C CYS A 179 -5.65 2.18 2.97
N GLY A 180 -6.85 1.83 3.42
CA GLY A 180 -7.16 0.46 3.86
C GLY A 180 -8.24 0.37 4.91
#